data_AF-A0A935VUC8-F1
#
_entry.id   AF-A0A935VUC8-F1
#
_cell.length_a   1.000
_cell.length_b   1.000
_cell.length_c   1.000
_cell.angle_alpha   90.00
_cell.angle_beta   90.00
_cell.angle_gamma   90.00
#
_symmetry.space_group_name_H-M   'P 1'
#
loop_
_entity.id
_entity.type
_entity.pdbx_description
1 polymer ?
#
loop_
_entity_poly.entity_id
_entity_poly.type
_entity_poly.pdbx_seq_one_letter_code
_entity_poly.pdbx_strand_id
1 'polypeptide(L)'
;MATQEQKGSSPELTKIFEHGLLKITHWDEAIEIANDCKRFEKFLYWRDRAFIIAIYRIKKAALISIDDLVSNFNKRPEMLVKQVSQKDYIYNLEQLVNVGKQKRIVIS
;
A
#
# COMPACT_ATOMS: atom_id res chain seq x y z
N MET A 1 6.42 -7.56 -35.37
CA MET A 1 5.88 -7.69 -34.00
C MET A 1 4.81 -6.62 -33.85
N ALA A 2 3.54 -7.00 -33.82
CA ALA A 2 2.42 -6.04 -33.82
C ALA A 2 2.09 -5.65 -32.37
N THR A 3 2.16 -4.35 -32.11
CA THR A 3 1.70 -3.69 -30.89
C THR A 3 0.20 -3.92 -30.75
N GLN A 4 -0.24 -4.64 -29.71
CA GLN A 4 -1.66 -4.75 -29.39
C GLN A 4 -2.11 -3.45 -28.73
N GLU A 5 -2.80 -2.61 -29.49
CA GLU A 5 -3.60 -1.50 -28.96
C GLU A 5 -4.73 -2.07 -28.10
N GLN A 6 -4.73 -1.77 -26.80
CA GLN A 6 -5.89 -2.00 -25.95
C GLN A 6 -7.01 -1.08 -26.42
N LYS A 7 -8.03 -1.65 -27.09
CA LYS A 7 -9.29 -0.98 -27.44
C LYS A 7 -9.99 -0.52 -26.15
N GLY A 8 -9.64 0.68 -25.70
CA GLY A 8 -10.27 1.35 -24.58
C GLY A 8 -11.54 2.07 -25.02
N SER A 9 -12.65 1.35 -25.10
CA SER A 9 -13.96 1.90 -24.73
C SER A 9 -14.99 0.76 -24.69
N SER A 10 -15.40 0.35 -23.50
CA SER A 10 -16.60 -0.47 -23.38
C SER A 10 -17.81 0.45 -23.59
N PRO A 11 -18.76 0.13 -24.49
CA PRO A 11 -19.98 0.93 -24.71
C PRO A 11 -20.77 1.23 -23.43
N GLU A 12 -20.61 0.37 -22.43
CA GLU A 12 -21.22 0.49 -21.11
C GLU A 12 -20.57 1.59 -20.26
N LEU A 13 -19.24 1.75 -20.35
CA LEU A 13 -18.51 2.84 -19.69
C LEU A 13 -18.86 4.20 -20.31
N THR A 14 -19.04 4.25 -21.62
CA THR A 14 -19.51 5.45 -22.33
C THR A 14 -20.89 5.87 -21.83
N LYS A 15 -21.84 4.94 -21.71
CA LYS A 15 -23.18 5.23 -21.17
C LYS A 15 -23.15 5.69 -19.71
N ILE A 16 -22.33 5.07 -18.86
CA ILE A 16 -22.15 5.48 -17.45
C ILE A 16 -21.62 6.92 -17.38
N PHE A 17 -20.68 7.29 -18.25
CA PHE A 17 -20.12 8.62 -18.32
C PHE A 17 -21.14 9.66 -18.84
N GLU A 18 -21.79 9.38 -19.97
CA GLU A 18 -22.75 10.28 -20.62
C GLU A 18 -23.99 10.57 -19.75
N HIS A 19 -24.40 9.64 -18.91
CA HIS A 19 -25.52 9.81 -17.98
C HIS A 19 -25.11 10.38 -16.61
N GLY A 20 -23.84 10.77 -16.42
CA GLY A 20 -23.36 11.32 -15.15
C GLY A 20 -23.38 10.32 -13.98
N LEU A 21 -23.42 9.02 -14.28
CA LEU A 21 -23.46 7.94 -13.29
C LEU A 21 -22.06 7.44 -12.89
N LEU A 22 -21.01 8.11 -13.37
CA LEU A 22 -19.63 7.80 -13.00
C LEU A 22 -19.41 8.07 -11.51
N LYS A 23 -19.41 7.02 -10.70
CA LYS A 23 -19.02 7.06 -9.29
C LYS A 23 -17.60 6.55 -9.13
N ILE A 24 -16.69 7.40 -8.65
CA ILE A 24 -15.35 6.96 -8.28
C ILE A 24 -15.43 6.30 -6.90
N THR A 25 -15.43 4.97 -6.86
CA THR A 25 -15.57 4.19 -5.62
C THR A 25 -14.27 4.07 -4.82
N HIS A 26 -13.13 4.32 -5.46
CA HIS A 26 -11.80 4.07 -4.88
C HIS A 26 -11.03 5.34 -4.50
N TRP A 27 -11.62 6.53 -4.68
CA TRP A 27 -10.93 7.79 -4.40
C TRP A 27 -10.64 7.95 -2.91
N ASP A 28 -11.64 7.69 -2.07
CA ASP A 28 -11.51 7.78 -0.61
C ASP A 28 -10.50 6.76 -0.08
N GLU A 29 -10.55 5.52 -0.59
CA GLU A 29 -9.57 4.47 -0.27
C GLU A 29 -8.14 4.87 -0.67
N ALA A 30 -7.97 5.49 -1.85
CA ALA A 30 -6.68 5.98 -2.31
C ALA A 30 -6.15 7.12 -1.42
N ILE A 31 -7.01 8.05 -0.99
CA ILE A 31 -6.65 9.11 -0.04
C ILE A 31 -6.21 8.50 1.29
N GLU A 32 -6.96 7.53 1.81
CA GLU A 32 -6.58 6.87 3.06
C GLU A 32 -5.21 6.20 2.97
N ILE A 33 -4.95 5.44 1.90
CA ILE A 33 -3.64 4.79 1.70
C ILE A 33 -2.53 5.84 1.59
N ALA A 34 -2.76 6.93 0.87
CA ALA A 34 -1.78 8.01 0.75
C ALA A 34 -1.48 8.66 2.11
N ASN A 35 -2.50 8.88 2.93
CA ASN A 35 -2.36 9.38 4.29
C ASN A 35 -1.60 8.39 5.18
N ASP A 36 -1.92 7.09 5.09
CA ASP A 36 -1.22 6.03 5.83
C ASP A 36 0.27 5.98 5.45
N CYS A 37 0.60 6.07 4.16
CA CYS A 37 1.99 6.10 3.68
C CYS A 37 2.73 7.36 4.13
N LYS A 38 2.06 8.52 4.16
CA LYS A 38 2.65 9.79 4.60
C LYS A 38 3.13 9.74 6.05
N ARG A 39 2.53 8.89 6.90
CA ARG A 39 2.97 8.69 8.30
C ARG A 39 4.38 8.10 8.40
N PHE A 40 4.92 7.58 7.30
CA PHE A 40 6.31 7.12 7.18
C PHE A 40 7.21 8.17 6.52
N GLU A 41 6.88 9.47 6.57
CA GLU A 41 7.64 10.52 5.85
C GLU A 41 9.14 10.60 6.19
N LYS A 42 9.56 10.13 7.37
CA LYS A 42 10.98 10.01 7.75
C LYS A 42 11.74 8.98 6.90
N PHE A 43 11.04 8.04 6.28
CA PHE A 43 11.61 7.06 5.36
C PHE A 43 11.60 7.64 3.95
N LEU A 44 12.78 7.93 3.39
CA LEU A 44 12.93 8.60 2.08
C LEU A 44 12.09 7.99 0.94
N TYR A 45 11.86 6.67 0.98
CA TYR A 45 11.15 5.93 -0.07
C TYR A 45 9.69 5.63 0.27
N TRP A 46 9.06 6.40 1.16
CA TRP A 46 7.64 6.22 1.54
C TRP A 46 6.64 6.39 0.36
N ARG A 47 7.07 7.05 -0.72
CA ARG A 47 6.29 7.21 -1.97
C ARG A 47 6.60 6.13 -3.00
N ASP A 48 7.48 5.17 -2.69
CA ASP A 48 7.82 4.10 -3.61
C ASP A 48 6.59 3.24 -3.91
N ARG A 49 6.41 2.87 -5.17
CA ARG A 49 5.23 2.12 -5.61
C ARG A 49 5.13 0.77 -4.89
N ALA A 50 6.25 0.07 -4.71
CA ALA A 50 6.23 -1.23 -4.05
C ALA A 50 5.93 -1.08 -2.55
N PHE A 51 6.39 0.00 -1.92
CA PHE A 51 6.06 0.34 -0.53
C PHE A 51 4.56 0.65 -0.35
N ILE A 52 3.99 1.50 -1.22
CA ILE A 52 2.55 1.83 -1.17
C ILE A 52 1.69 0.57 -1.28
N ILE A 53 2.04 -0.35 -2.20
CA ILE A 53 1.30 -1.61 -2.35
C ILE A 53 1.50 -2.52 -1.13
N ALA A 54 2.68 -2.51 -0.50
CA ALA A 54 2.91 -3.24 0.75
C ALA A 54 2.00 -2.73 1.88
N ILE A 55 1.92 -1.42 2.08
CA ILE A 55 1.01 -0.81 3.07
C ILE A 55 -0.45 -1.18 2.79
N TYR A 56 -0.88 -1.10 1.53
CA TYR A 56 -2.21 -1.53 1.12
C TYR A 56 -2.50 -2.99 1.48
N ARG A 57 -1.55 -3.90 1.20
CA ARG A 57 -1.70 -5.33 1.51
C ARG A 57 -1.78 -5.61 2.99
N ILE A 58 -0.94 -4.95 3.80
CA ILE A 58 -0.98 -5.08 5.26
C ILE A 58 -2.33 -4.60 5.80
N LYS A 59 -2.79 -3.42 5.35
CA LYS A 59 -4.11 -2.87 5.74
C LYS A 59 -5.24 -3.85 5.40
N LYS A 60 -5.20 -4.45 4.21
CA LYS A 60 -6.19 -5.45 3.77
C LYS A 60 -6.12 -6.77 4.55
N ALA A 61 -4.93 -7.19 4.97
CA ALA A 61 -4.75 -8.41 5.75
C ALA A 61 -5.28 -8.27 7.20
N ALA A 62 -5.32 -7.04 7.74
CA ALA A 62 -5.82 -6.72 9.08
C ALA A 62 -5.18 -7.51 10.24
N LEU A 63 -4.00 -8.10 10.02
CA LEU A 63 -3.23 -8.83 11.03
C LEU A 63 -2.39 -7.90 11.93
N ILE A 64 -2.04 -6.72 11.40
CA ILE A 64 -1.29 -5.68 12.09
C ILE A 64 -1.94 -4.34 11.76
N SER A 65 -2.14 -3.48 12.77
CA SER A 65 -2.65 -2.13 12.55
C SER A 65 -1.56 -1.22 11.95
N ILE A 66 -1.95 -0.29 11.09
CA ILE A 66 -1.02 0.73 10.59
C ILE A 66 -0.47 1.59 11.73
N ASP A 67 -1.25 1.80 12.79
CA ASP A 67 -0.82 2.53 13.98
C ASP A 67 0.36 1.84 14.70
N ASP A 68 0.28 0.52 14.88
CA ASP A 68 1.37 -0.26 15.48
C ASP A 68 2.63 -0.21 14.62
N LEU A 69 2.48 -0.31 13.30
CA LEU A 69 3.60 -0.18 12.35
C LEU A 69 4.28 1.17 12.46
N VAL A 70 3.50 2.25 12.45
CA VAL A 70 4.02 3.62 12.56
C VAL A 70 4.67 3.86 13.93
N SER A 71 4.11 3.31 15.00
CA SER A 71 4.69 3.39 16.35
C SER A 71 6.06 2.69 16.43
N ASN A 72 6.18 1.48 15.86
CA ASN A 72 7.46 0.76 15.82
C ASN A 72 8.47 1.43 14.88
N PHE A 73 8.03 1.93 13.73
CA PHE A 73 8.86 2.71 12.83
C PHE A 73 9.43 3.96 13.50
N ASN A 74 8.62 4.72 14.23
CA ASN A 74 9.09 5.92 14.92
C ASN A 74 10.13 5.64 16.01
N LYS A 75 10.10 4.45 16.61
CA LYS A 75 11.11 4.01 17.60
C LYS A 75 12.41 3.56 16.96
N ARG A 76 12.35 2.98 15.76
CA ARG A 76 13.49 2.36 15.05
C ARG A 76 13.41 2.62 13.53
N PRO A 77 13.48 3.88 13.09
CA PRO A 77 13.30 4.21 11.68
C PRO A 77 14.36 3.59 10.77
N GLU A 78 15.56 3.32 11.30
CA GLU A 78 16.69 2.71 10.63
C GLU A 78 16.46 1.27 10.17
N MET A 79 15.47 0.57 10.75
CA MET A 79 15.17 -0.81 10.39
C MET A 79 14.38 -0.93 9.08
N LEU A 80 13.71 0.15 8.65
CA LEU A 80 12.99 0.21 7.39
C LEU A 80 13.96 0.63 6.28
N VAL A 81 14.23 -0.28 5.37
CA VAL A 81 15.18 -0.07 4.27
C VAL A 81 14.47 -0.13 2.93
N LYS A 82 15.08 0.48 1.90
CA LYS A 82 14.56 0.40 0.54
C LYS A 82 14.57 -1.05 0.07
N GLN A 83 13.45 -1.50 -0.49
CA GLN A 83 13.31 -2.81 -1.08
C GLN A 83 12.93 -2.71 -2.56
N VAL A 84 13.20 -3.78 -3.31
CA VAL A 84 12.88 -3.87 -4.73
C VAL A 84 11.45 -4.32 -4.95
N SER A 85 10.95 -5.23 -4.11
CA SER A 85 9.61 -5.81 -4.25
C SER A 85 8.70 -5.49 -3.07
N GLN A 86 7.39 -5.50 -3.34
CA GLN A 86 6.37 -5.32 -2.31
C GLN A 86 6.44 -6.43 -1.24
N LYS A 87 6.87 -7.65 -1.60
CA LYS A 87 6.96 -8.78 -0.66
C LYS A 87 8.10 -8.56 0.34
N ASP A 88 9.22 -8.06 -0.16
CA ASP A 88 10.37 -7.73 0.68
C ASP A 88 10.04 -6.57 1.64
N TYR A 89 9.27 -5.59 1.17
CA TYR A 89 8.74 -4.54 2.05
C TYR A 89 7.83 -5.09 3.14
N ILE A 90 6.89 -5.97 2.80
CA ILE A 90 6.01 -6.61 3.80
C ILE A 90 6.85 -7.34 4.84
N TYR A 91 7.81 -8.16 4.39
CA TYR A 91 8.71 -8.88 5.30
C TYR A 91 9.51 -7.93 6.21
N ASN A 92 10.06 -6.84 5.68
CA ASN A 92 10.81 -5.89 6.47
C ASN A 92 9.91 -5.16 7.51
N LEU A 93 8.68 -4.82 7.13
CA LEU A 93 7.67 -4.24 8.03
C LEU A 93 7.20 -5.24 9.11
N GLU A 94 7.10 -6.53 8.79
CA GLU A 94 6.87 -7.57 9.79
C GLU A 94 8.02 -7.68 10.79
N GLN A 95 9.27 -7.69 10.30
CA GLN A 95 10.43 -7.74 11.19
C GLN A 95 10.43 -6.54 12.14
N LEU A 96 10.13 -5.34 11.64
CA LEU A 96 10.02 -4.12 12.42
C LEU A 96 9.00 -4.23 13.57
N VAL A 97 7.83 -4.82 13.34
CA VAL A 97 6.78 -4.95 14.37
C VAL A 97 7.02 -6.11 15.31
N ASN A 98 7.71 -7.15 14.86
CA ASN A 98 8.00 -8.34 15.65
C ASN A 98 9.19 -8.16 16.59
N VAL A 99 9.94 -7.06 16.51
CA VAL A 99 11.09 -6.84 17.40
C VAL A 99 10.62 -6.80 18.86
N GLY A 100 11.12 -7.75 19.66
CA GLY A 100 10.78 -7.87 21.07
C GLY A 100 9.46 -8.59 21.37
N LYS A 101 8.73 -9.07 20.34
CA LYS A 101 7.53 -9.91 20.55
C LYS A 101 7.91 -11.38 20.70
N GLN A 102 7.36 -12.05 21.72
CA GLN A 102 7.53 -13.49 21.92
C GLN A 102 6.79 -14.32 20.86
N LYS A 103 5.60 -13.87 20.43
CA LYS A 103 4.83 -14.50 19.36
C LYS A 103 4.88 -13.62 18.11
N ARG A 104 5.40 -14.17 17.02
CA ARG A 104 5.56 -13.46 15.73
C ARG A 104 4.21 -13.35 15.01
N ILE A 105 3.97 -12.20 14.40
CA ILE A 105 2.89 -11.97 13.45
C ILE A 105 3.46 -12.12 12.05
N VAL A 106 2.81 -12.91 11.19
CA VAL A 106 3.26 -13.20 9.82
C VAL A 106 2.14 -12.80 8.86
N ILE A 107 2.46 -11.97 7.87
CA ILE A 107 1.60 -11.41 6.83
C ILE A 107 2.12 -11.93 5.46
N SER A 108 2.17 -13.25 5.28
CA SER A 108 2.64 -13.91 4.04
C SER A 108 1.86 -13.49 2.78
#